data_AF-A0A4R2JMC8-F1
#
_entry.id   AF-A0A4R2JMC8-F1
#
_cell.length_a   1.000
_cell.length_b   1.000
_cell.length_c   1.000
_cell.angle_alpha   90.00
_cell.angle_beta   90.00
_cell.angle_gamma   90.00
#
_symmetry.space_group_name_H-M   'P 1'
#
loop_
_entity.id
_entity.type
_entity.pdbx_description
1 polymer ?
#
loop_
_entity_poly.entity_id
_entity_poly.type
_entity_poly.pdbx_seq_one_letter_code
_entity_poly.pdbx_strand_id
1 'polypeptide(L)'
;MGMLDCKADVYANGRQYTVRATTLPPAGELGERIEVSVGGTDMEGLPSASGAFTLPPDGLAAVGRLLHQVMTGVSTLNGRPTTTGASNAQAPWTTKQDEELMELWLAAGDTHSATTVRRELATHFGRSLGSIRARLLKIGANPDAPGHAFIPTEERPPPHPNPSTT
;
A
#
# COMPACT_ATOMS: atom_id res chain seq x y z
N MET A 1 -7.31 -34.29 -11.84
CA MET A 1 -7.31 -32.82 -11.82
C MET A 1 -7.52 -32.39 -10.37
N GLY A 2 -6.67 -31.53 -9.81
CA GLY A 2 -6.76 -31.13 -8.40
C GLY A 2 -7.88 -30.11 -8.19
N MET A 3 -8.70 -30.32 -7.16
CA MET A 3 -9.72 -29.38 -6.72
C MET A 3 -9.04 -28.07 -6.32
N LEU A 4 -9.31 -26.99 -7.06
CA LEU A 4 -8.78 -25.67 -6.76
C LEU A 4 -9.68 -25.01 -5.71
N ASP A 5 -9.12 -24.72 -4.54
CA ASP A 5 -9.72 -23.86 -3.51
C ASP A 5 -8.66 -22.81 -3.14
N CYS A 6 -8.77 -21.62 -3.72
CA CYS A 6 -7.86 -20.52 -3.47
C CYS A 6 -8.61 -19.41 -2.75
N LYS A 7 -8.04 -18.88 -1.67
CA LYS A 7 -8.61 -17.75 -0.92
C LYS A 7 -7.55 -16.67 -0.73
N ALA A 8 -7.94 -15.42 -0.91
CA ALA A 8 -7.13 -14.25 -0.60
C ALA A 8 -7.98 -13.24 0.20
N ASP A 9 -7.36 -12.61 1.20
CA ASP A 9 -7.99 -11.61 2.05
C ASP A 9 -7.18 -10.30 1.98
N VAL A 10 -7.86 -9.16 2.03
CA VAL A 10 -7.23 -7.83 2.12
C VAL A 10 -8.04 -6.92 3.03
N TYR A 11 -7.36 -6.09 3.82
CA TYR A 11 -7.98 -5.05 4.64
C TYR A 11 -7.75 -3.68 4.01
N ALA A 12 -8.83 -2.93 3.77
CA ALA A 12 -8.76 -1.59 3.22
C ALA A 12 -9.94 -0.75 3.71
N ASN A 13 -9.69 0.52 4.07
CA ASN A 13 -10.72 1.50 4.48
C ASN A 13 -11.65 0.98 5.61
N GLY A 14 -11.10 0.27 6.60
CA GLY A 14 -11.89 -0.32 7.70
C GLY A 14 -12.82 -1.46 7.25
N ARG A 15 -12.56 -2.09 6.10
CA ARG A 15 -13.32 -3.25 5.61
C ARG A 15 -12.37 -4.38 5.25
N GLN A 16 -12.80 -5.61 5.49
CA GLN A 16 -12.11 -6.79 5.00
C GLN A 16 -12.79 -7.25 3.71
N TYR A 17 -12.00 -7.51 2.68
CA TYR A 17 -12.46 -8.11 1.44
C TYR A 17 -11.82 -9.49 1.27
N THR A 18 -12.62 -10.45 0.82
CA THR A 18 -12.20 -11.83 0.59
C THR A 18 -12.52 -12.20 -0.85
N VAL A 19 -11.55 -12.75 -1.56
CA VAL A 19 -11.77 -13.42 -2.85
C VAL A 19 -11.54 -14.90 -2.68
N ARG A 20 -12.47 -15.73 -3.15
CA ARG A 20 -12.35 -17.19 -3.15
C ARG A 20 -12.62 -17.74 -4.54
N ALA A 21 -11.74 -18.61 -5.02
CA ALA A 21 -11.92 -19.37 -6.25
C ALA A 21 -12.07 -20.86 -5.92
N THR A 22 -13.14 -21.47 -6.41
CA THR A 22 -13.47 -22.87 -6.14
C THR A 22 -13.77 -23.59 -7.45
N THR A 23 -13.20 -24.77 -7.67
CA THR A 23 -13.62 -25.66 -8.77
C THR A 23 -15.02 -26.19 -8.50
N LEU A 24 -15.94 -25.95 -9.44
CA LEU A 24 -17.26 -26.55 -9.44
C LEU A 24 -17.23 -27.91 -10.14
N PRO A 25 -18.01 -28.89 -9.66
CA PRO A 25 -18.15 -30.16 -10.37
C PRO A 25 -18.73 -29.91 -11.76
N PRO A 26 -18.34 -30.71 -12.77
CA PRO A 26 -18.89 -30.61 -14.11
C PRO A 26 -20.41 -30.79 -14.04
N ALA A 27 -21.15 -29.84 -14.62
CA ALA A 27 -22.60 -29.81 -14.57
C ALA A 27 -23.15 -29.94 -15.99
N GLY A 28 -23.47 -31.18 -16.38
CA GLY A 28 -23.96 -31.51 -17.73
C GLY A 28 -22.84 -31.48 -18.78
N GLU A 29 -23.14 -30.98 -19.98
CA GLU A 29 -22.17 -30.84 -21.08
C GLU A 29 -21.19 -29.68 -20.90
N LEU A 30 -21.44 -28.82 -19.91
CA LEU A 30 -20.52 -27.75 -19.53
C LEU A 30 -19.47 -28.39 -18.64
N GLY A 31 -18.24 -28.49 -19.16
CA GLY A 31 -17.10 -29.12 -18.50
C GLY A 31 -16.71 -28.49 -17.16
N GLU A 32 -15.46 -28.69 -16.74
CA GLU A 32 -14.95 -28.11 -15.49
C GLU A 32 -15.12 -26.59 -15.48
N ARG A 33 -15.59 -26.03 -14.36
CA ARG A 33 -15.79 -24.58 -14.19
C ARG A 33 -15.21 -24.11 -12.88
N ILE A 34 -14.76 -22.87 -12.84
CA ILE A 34 -14.28 -22.22 -11.64
C ILE A 34 -15.27 -21.13 -11.25
N GLU A 35 -15.76 -21.18 -10.02
CA GLU A 35 -16.50 -20.09 -9.40
C GLU A 35 -15.52 -19.17 -8.67
N VAL A 36 -15.60 -17.87 -8.94
CA VAL A 36 -14.87 -16.84 -8.20
C VAL A 36 -15.90 -16.01 -7.45
N SER A 37 -15.82 -16.01 -6.13
CA SER A 37 -16.64 -15.20 -5.24
C SER A 37 -15.81 -14.10 -4.58
N VAL A 38 -16.42 -12.94 -4.41
CA VAL A 38 -15.87 -11.76 -3.74
C VAL A 38 -16.84 -11.37 -2.64
N GLY A 39 -16.39 -11.36 -1.40
CA GLY A 39 -17.13 -10.90 -0.24
C GLY A 39 -16.44 -9.71 0.41
N GLY A 40 -17.20 -8.90 1.14
CA GLY A 40 -16.70 -7.82 1.97
C GLY A 40 -17.43 -7.78 3.30
N THR A 41 -16.68 -7.64 4.39
CA THR A 41 -17.22 -7.42 5.75
C THR A 41 -16.78 -6.07 6.27
N ASP A 42 -17.66 -5.36 6.97
CA ASP A 42 -17.33 -4.12 7.67
C ASP A 42 -16.65 -4.38 9.03
N MET A 43 -16.40 -3.31 9.82
CA MET A 43 -15.76 -3.42 11.13
C MET A 43 -16.61 -4.13 12.19
N GLU A 44 -17.91 -4.28 11.95
CA GLU A 44 -18.83 -5.03 12.81
C GLU A 44 -18.95 -6.50 12.37
N GLY A 45 -18.24 -6.88 11.30
CA GLY A 45 -18.28 -8.21 10.71
C GLY A 45 -19.52 -8.46 9.84
N LEU A 46 -20.31 -7.43 9.54
CA LEU A 46 -21.51 -7.54 8.72
C LEU A 46 -21.15 -7.53 7.23
N PRO A 47 -21.86 -8.31 6.39
CA PRO A 47 -21.60 -8.37 4.96
C PRO A 47 -21.95 -7.04 4.31
N SER A 48 -20.94 -6.35 3.79
CA SER A 48 -21.06 -5.03 3.16
C SER A 48 -20.94 -5.06 1.63
N ALA A 49 -20.44 -6.16 1.05
CA ALA A 49 -20.39 -6.40 -0.39
C ALA A 49 -20.35 -7.90 -0.69
N SER A 50 -21.02 -8.34 -1.77
CA SER A 50 -20.95 -9.72 -2.23
C SER A 50 -21.18 -9.80 -3.74
N GLY A 51 -20.44 -10.67 -4.42
CA GLY A 51 -20.64 -11.01 -5.83
C GLY A 51 -19.90 -12.28 -6.21
N ALA A 52 -20.39 -13.01 -7.22
CA ALA A 52 -19.73 -14.20 -7.73
C ALA A 52 -19.93 -14.33 -9.24
N PHE A 53 -18.98 -14.97 -9.91
CA PHE A 53 -19.07 -15.29 -11.33
C PHE A 53 -18.39 -16.64 -11.62
N THR A 54 -18.84 -17.31 -12.68
CA THR A 54 -18.35 -18.63 -13.08
C THR A 54 -17.71 -18.55 -14.45
N LEU A 55 -16.54 -19.15 -14.61
CA LEU A 55 -15.78 -19.16 -15.87
C LEU A 55 -15.26 -20.56 -16.18
N PRO A 56 -15.03 -20.88 -17.47
CA PRO A 56 -14.23 -22.04 -17.83
C PRO A 56 -12.73 -21.76 -17.49
N PRO A 57 -11.95 -22.80 -17.15
CA PRO A 57 -10.59 -22.65 -16.61
C PRO A 57 -9.62 -21.99 -17.60
N ASP A 58 -9.79 -22.20 -18.90
CA ASP A 58 -9.02 -21.62 -19.99
C ASP A 58 -9.19 -20.09 -20.11
N GLY A 59 -10.33 -19.54 -19.65
CA GLY A 59 -10.60 -18.11 -19.67
C GLY A 59 -10.06 -17.34 -18.46
N LEU A 60 -9.65 -18.04 -17.40
CA LEU A 60 -9.39 -17.43 -16.08
C LEU A 60 -8.27 -16.38 -16.11
N ALA A 61 -7.18 -16.67 -16.83
CA ALA A 61 -6.04 -15.76 -16.94
C ALA A 61 -6.39 -14.48 -17.72
N ALA A 62 -7.16 -14.59 -18.80
CA ALA A 62 -7.58 -13.45 -19.61
C ALA A 62 -8.55 -12.54 -18.85
N VAL A 63 -9.56 -13.15 -18.19
CA VAL A 63 -10.54 -12.41 -17.38
C VAL A 63 -9.87 -11.79 -16.15
N GLY A 64 -8.95 -12.50 -15.49
CA GLY A 64 -8.19 -11.96 -14.35
C GLY A 64 -7.39 -10.69 -14.72
N ARG A 65 -6.75 -10.67 -15.90
CA ARG A 65 -6.07 -9.48 -16.43
C ARG A 65 -7.05 -8.34 -16.70
N LEU A 66 -8.19 -8.64 -17.33
CA LEU A 66 -9.21 -7.64 -17.62
C LEU A 66 -9.79 -7.04 -16.34
N LEU A 67 -10.12 -7.87 -15.35
CA LEU A 67 -10.58 -7.43 -14.03
C LEU A 67 -9.53 -6.55 -13.35
N HIS A 68 -8.26 -6.95 -13.36
CA HIS A 68 -7.19 -6.15 -12.81
C HIS A 68 -7.08 -4.78 -13.51
N GLN A 69 -7.16 -4.75 -14.84
CA GLN A 69 -7.11 -3.50 -15.61
C GLN A 69 -8.32 -2.60 -15.33
N VAL A 70 -9.53 -3.15 -15.30
CA VAL A 70 -10.76 -2.40 -15.01
C VAL A 70 -10.74 -1.89 -13.58
N MET A 71 -10.41 -2.73 -12.60
CA MET A 71 -10.31 -2.33 -11.20
C MET A 71 -9.25 -1.25 -11.01
N THR A 72 -8.09 -1.37 -11.66
CA THR A 72 -7.06 -0.33 -11.65
C THR A 72 -7.57 0.96 -12.29
N GLY A 73 -8.20 0.89 -13.47
CA GLY A 73 -8.78 2.04 -14.15
C GLY A 73 -9.86 2.73 -13.32
N VAL A 74 -10.79 1.97 -12.74
CA VAL A 74 -11.83 2.48 -11.84
C VAL A 74 -11.22 3.02 -10.55
N SER A 75 -10.19 2.39 -9.99
CA SER A 75 -9.44 2.94 -8.85
C SER A 75 -8.72 4.24 -9.19
N THR A 76 -8.24 4.42 -10.42
CA THR A 76 -7.69 5.72 -10.86
C THR A 76 -8.76 6.76 -11.19
N LEU A 77 -10.01 6.34 -11.41
CA LEU A 77 -11.14 7.22 -11.70
C LEU A 77 -11.88 7.65 -10.42
N ASN A 78 -12.17 6.70 -9.53
CA ASN A 78 -12.70 6.92 -8.17
C ASN A 78 -11.63 7.47 -7.23
N GLY A 79 -10.40 7.01 -7.41
CA GLY A 79 -9.19 7.68 -6.97
C GLY A 79 -8.64 8.47 -8.13
N ARG A 80 -9.46 9.35 -8.74
CA ARG A 80 -8.93 10.69 -9.00
C ARG A 80 -8.61 11.17 -7.59
N PRO A 81 -7.34 11.14 -7.09
CA PRO A 81 -7.00 12.19 -6.18
C PRO A 81 -7.45 13.42 -6.95
N THR A 82 -8.19 14.30 -6.32
CA THR A 82 -8.03 15.67 -6.73
C THR A 82 -6.51 15.86 -6.77
N THR A 83 -5.93 15.81 -7.97
CA THR A 83 -5.01 16.84 -8.36
C THR A 83 -5.82 18.16 -8.34
N THR A 84 -6.41 18.55 -7.20
CA THR A 84 -5.81 19.63 -6.43
C THR A 84 -4.33 19.30 -6.46
N GLY A 85 -3.64 19.76 -7.51
CA GLY A 85 -2.19 19.82 -7.50
C GLY A 85 -1.88 20.33 -6.11
N ALA A 86 -1.14 19.50 -5.34
CA ALA A 86 -1.03 19.57 -3.89
C ALA A 86 -1.33 21.00 -3.45
N SER A 87 -2.43 21.24 -2.73
CA SER A 87 -2.98 22.60 -2.54
C SER A 87 -1.92 23.59 -2.02
N ASN A 88 -0.86 23.03 -1.42
CA ASN A 88 0.33 23.73 -0.97
C ASN A 88 1.64 23.35 -1.71
N ALA A 89 1.66 22.64 -2.83
CA ALA A 89 2.86 22.08 -3.50
C ALA A 89 4.03 23.07 -3.61
N GLN A 90 3.71 24.33 -3.90
CA GLN A 90 4.66 25.44 -4.08
C GLN A 90 4.74 26.38 -2.86
N ALA A 91 3.92 26.19 -1.83
CA ALA A 91 3.96 27.01 -0.63
C ALA A 91 5.27 26.72 0.15
N PRO A 92 5.92 27.73 0.74
CA PRO A 92 7.05 27.51 1.62
C PRO A 92 6.61 26.72 2.86
N TRP A 93 7.46 25.83 3.35
CA TRP A 93 7.26 25.16 4.64
C TRP A 93 7.48 26.18 5.76
N THR A 94 6.56 26.26 6.70
CA THR A 94 6.72 27.09 7.91
C THR A 94 7.33 26.28 9.05
N THR A 95 7.92 26.97 10.04
CA THR A 95 8.46 26.30 11.24
C THR A 95 7.40 25.49 11.97
N LYS A 96 6.16 26.00 12.05
CA LYS A 96 5.03 25.27 12.66
C LYS A 96 4.72 23.96 11.93
N GLN A 97 4.80 23.96 10.59
CA GLN A 97 4.61 22.75 9.79
C GLN A 97 5.75 21.75 9.97
N ASP A 98 6.97 22.22 10.24
CA ASP A 98 8.10 21.34 10.55
C ASP A 98 7.95 20.65 11.89
N GLU A 99 7.54 21.41 12.91
CA GLU A 99 7.27 20.89 14.25
C GLU A 99 6.15 19.84 14.20
N GLU A 100 5.05 20.16 13.53
CA GLU A 100 3.92 19.23 13.35
C GLU A 100 4.33 17.98 12.53
N LEU A 101 5.12 18.16 11.47
CA LEU A 101 5.63 17.03 10.68
C LEU A 101 6.52 16.11 11.52
N MET A 102 7.39 16.67 12.36
CA MET A 102 8.24 15.91 13.27
C MET A 102 7.41 15.15 14.32
N GLU A 103 6.45 15.83 14.95
CA GLU A 103 5.60 15.23 15.97
C GLU A 103 4.81 14.03 15.41
N LEU A 104 4.16 14.20 14.26
CA LEU A 104 3.41 13.12 13.61
C LEU A 104 4.32 11.97 13.15
N TRP A 105 5.55 12.27 12.67
CA TRP A 105 6.51 11.25 12.27
C TRP A 105 7.01 10.41 13.46
N LEU A 106 7.25 11.06 14.60
CA LEU A 106 7.69 10.38 15.82
C LEU A 106 6.56 9.59 16.47
N ALA A 107 5.33 10.13 16.49
CA ALA A 107 4.16 9.48 17.05
C ALA A 107 3.77 8.18 16.33
N ALA A 108 4.10 8.04 15.04
CA ALA A 108 3.81 6.83 14.27
C ALA A 108 4.55 5.58 14.79
N GLY A 109 5.77 5.76 15.33
CA GLY A 109 6.63 4.67 15.83
C GLY A 109 6.84 3.53 14.82
N ASP A 110 7.18 2.33 15.31
CA ASP A 110 7.39 1.15 14.45
C ASP A 110 6.07 0.46 14.00
N THR A 111 4.92 1.07 14.31
CA THR A 111 3.60 0.48 14.09
C THR A 111 3.23 0.40 12.61
N HIS A 112 3.77 1.31 11.78
CA HIS A 112 3.42 1.45 10.36
C HIS A 112 4.67 1.53 9.49
N SER A 113 4.58 1.02 8.25
CA SER A 113 5.68 1.15 7.29
C SER A 113 5.95 2.63 6.95
N ALA A 114 7.21 3.00 6.72
CA ALA A 114 7.61 4.37 6.32
C ALA A 114 6.84 4.88 5.09
N THR A 115 6.50 4.00 4.17
CA THR A 115 5.74 4.35 2.95
C THR A 115 4.28 4.66 3.26
N THR A 116 3.67 3.98 4.24
CA THR A 116 2.32 4.25 4.70
C THR A 116 2.26 5.61 5.40
N VAL A 117 3.14 5.83 6.39
CA VAL A 117 3.19 7.08 7.17
C VAL A 117 3.43 8.29 6.26
N ARG A 118 4.38 8.20 5.31
CA ARG A 118 4.62 9.30 4.35
C ARG A 118 3.40 9.61 3.48
N ARG A 119 2.55 8.63 3.17
CA ARG A 119 1.33 8.82 2.37
C ARG A 119 0.24 9.53 3.17
N GLU A 120 0.11 9.19 4.44
CA GLU A 120 -0.79 9.88 5.36
C GLU A 120 -0.36 11.33 5.56
N LEU A 121 0.93 11.57 5.81
CA LEU A 121 1.50 12.92 5.91
C LEU A 121 1.35 13.73 4.62
N ALA A 122 1.59 13.09 3.46
CA ALA A 122 1.37 13.74 2.16
C ALA A 122 -0.08 14.19 1.98
N THR A 123 -1.03 13.40 2.48
CA THR A 123 -2.45 13.74 2.48
C THR A 123 -2.75 14.89 3.46
N HIS A 124 -2.25 14.79 4.70
CA HIS A 124 -2.45 15.79 5.76
C HIS A 124 -1.95 17.17 5.38
N PHE A 125 -0.72 17.26 4.85
CA PHE A 125 -0.11 18.53 4.46
C PHE A 125 -0.50 18.99 3.05
N GLY A 126 -1.22 18.16 2.29
CA GLY A 126 -1.51 18.40 0.88
C GLY A 126 -0.23 18.57 0.05
N ARG A 127 0.73 17.66 0.21
CA ARG A 127 2.06 17.66 -0.42
C ARG A 127 2.32 16.34 -1.15
N SER A 128 3.33 16.31 -2.02
CA SER A 128 3.78 15.05 -2.63
C SER A 128 4.61 14.21 -1.66
N LEU A 129 4.65 12.89 -1.87
CA LEU A 129 5.51 11.97 -1.11
C LEU A 129 6.99 12.38 -1.15
N GLY A 130 7.48 12.82 -2.31
CA GLY A 130 8.85 13.31 -2.47
C GLY A 130 9.11 14.59 -1.64
N SER A 131 8.12 15.47 -1.52
CA SER A 131 8.20 16.68 -0.69
C SER A 131 8.25 16.35 0.79
N ILE A 132 7.41 15.41 1.26
CA ILE A 132 7.47 14.90 2.65
C ILE A 132 8.83 14.27 2.94
N ARG A 133 9.32 13.37 2.06
CA ARG A 133 10.63 12.71 2.22
C ARG A 133 11.77 13.72 2.33
N ALA A 134 11.83 14.68 1.40
CA ALA A 134 12.86 15.72 1.40
C ALA A 134 12.78 16.61 2.65
N ARG A 135 11.55 16.87 3.15
CA ARG A 135 11.39 17.70 4.34
C ARG A 135 11.81 16.98 5.61
N LEU A 136 11.46 15.70 5.77
CA LEU A 136 11.90 14.87 6.90
C LEU A 136 13.43 14.88 7.04
N LEU A 137 14.17 14.70 5.93
CA LEU A 137 15.63 14.81 5.93
C LEU A 137 16.11 16.19 6.39
N LYS A 138 15.45 17.26 5.93
CA LYS A 138 15.83 18.64 6.25
C LYS A 138 15.57 19.01 7.72
N ILE A 139 14.57 18.40 8.36
CA ILE A 139 14.27 18.60 9.79
C ILE A 139 14.97 17.57 10.69
N GLY A 140 15.82 16.71 10.13
CA GLY A 140 16.62 15.74 10.89
C GLY A 140 15.86 14.48 11.32
N ALA A 141 14.82 14.07 10.59
CA ALA A 141 14.12 12.80 10.77
C ALA A 141 14.53 11.78 9.69
N ASN A 142 14.63 10.49 10.05
CA ASN A 142 14.93 9.45 9.06
C ASN A 142 13.67 9.14 8.25
N PRO A 143 13.59 9.45 6.94
CA PRO A 143 12.37 9.26 6.17
C PRO A 143 12.02 7.81 5.84
N ASP A 144 12.93 6.88 6.14
CA ASP A 144 12.79 5.45 5.87
C ASP A 144 12.63 4.63 7.18
N ALA A 145 12.67 5.29 8.35
CA ALA A 145 12.41 4.71 9.67
C ALA A 145 11.54 5.66 10.52
N PRO A 146 10.21 5.43 10.61
CA PRO A 146 9.32 6.21 11.46
C PRO A 146 9.71 6.10 12.93
N GLY A 147 9.39 7.11 13.74
CA GLY A 147 9.79 7.12 15.16
C GLY A 147 11.27 7.45 15.44
N HIS A 148 12.12 7.51 14.41
CA HIS A 148 13.56 7.70 14.58
C HIS A 148 14.06 9.04 14.03
N ALA A 149 14.79 9.77 14.86
CA ALA A 149 15.60 10.90 14.40
C ALA A 149 16.68 10.40 13.44
N PHE A 150 17.03 11.22 12.44
CA PHE A 150 18.17 10.97 11.57
C PHE A 150 19.44 11.16 12.39
N ILE A 151 20.12 10.07 12.70
CA ILE A 151 21.51 10.11 13.15
C ILE A 151 22.35 10.00 11.88
N PRO A 152 23.09 11.04 11.46
CA PRO A 152 24.10 10.88 10.43
C PRO A 152 25.02 9.76 10.89
N THR A 153 25.10 8.68 10.12
CA THR A 153 26.10 7.64 10.38
C THR A 153 27.45 8.32 10.21
N GLU A 154 28.12 8.64 11.32
CA GLU A 154 29.52 9.03 11.28
C GLU A 154 30.28 7.93 10.53
N GLU A 155 31.07 8.36 9.54
CA GLU A 155 31.98 7.51 8.79
C GLU A 155 32.69 6.54 9.73
N ARG A 156 32.56 5.25 9.44
CA ARG A 156 33.46 4.22 9.95
C ARG A 156 34.90 4.71 9.74
N PRO A 157 35.72 4.87 10.80
CA PRO A 157 37.09 5.33 10.66
C PRO A 157 37.87 4.42 9.68
N PRO A 158 38.78 4.97 8.87
CA PRO A 158 39.52 4.21 7.88
C PRO A 158 40.24 3.03 8.56
N PRO A 159 40.32 1.85 7.91
CA PRO A 159 41.05 0.72 8.48
C PRO A 159 42.49 1.17 8.77
N HIS A 160 42.93 0.93 10.01
CA HIS A 160 44.28 1.22 10.46
C HIS A 160 45.31 0.69 9.44
N PRO A 161 46.37 1.45 9.11
CA PRO A 161 47.42 0.92 8.26
C PRO A 161 48.06 -0.30 8.93
N ASN A 162 48.13 -1.41 8.18
CA ASN A 162 48.84 -2.62 8.60
C ASN A 162 50.27 -2.26 9.05
N PRO A 163 50.77 -2.83 10.16
CA PRO A 163 52.16 -2.63 10.55
C PRO A 163 53.07 -3.15 9.43
N SER A 164 53.92 -2.26 8.93
CA SER A 164 54.95 -2.59 7.95
C SER A 164 55.82 -3.71 8.51
N THR A 165 55.86 -4.83 7.82
CA THR A 165 56.84 -5.89 8.08
C THR A 165 58.20 -5.40 7.57
N THR A 166 59.15 -5.24 8.47
CA THR A 166 60.59 -5.20 8.20
C THR A 166 61.25 -6.11 9.22
#